data_AF-A0A2E7LDK7-F1
#
_entry.id   AF-A0A2E7LDK7-F1
#
_cell.length_a   1.000
_cell.length_b   1.000
_cell.length_c   1.000
_cell.angle_alpha   90.00
_cell.angle_beta   90.00
_cell.angle_gamma   90.00
#
_symmetry.space_group_name_H-M   'P 1'
#
loop_
_entity.id
_entity.type
_entity.pdbx_description
1 polymer ?
#
loop_
_entity_poly.entity_id
_entity_poly.type
_entity_poly.pdbx_seq_one_letter_code
_entity_poly.pdbx_strand_id
1 'polypeptide(L)'
;MSNDYAIPQKPASHIPRNASPLHPRNASLVNRLLPSTGWSHRWNQFWFAEISAQRFGLLRIWLGVCLVLKCISFDGLFQLAGGTLSIPNRSMWEVTYLLDSWQMPFFDWLPVPDAFWLARLEDLLLIFAILLTVGLATRLVALTTAALFSYLFFLSQWNFHHHLFLFLLVLWLLAAVPCGRHFSLDALLTDPRRQSRPTSGLPLRLLQGLVISIYLATFVWKSNGVWWSGEILEILRASGSLRGPLADNAAPLIGDPLCSRMAWAMAGLIPIGLLFRRTRQCALGAGVLLHLGIDLSISVGTFSYQMLALYIVFIHSDCGATVVLYDGVCSRCARSRRWVTLLDWLQRLSWIDFHRSGQDHFPLPVAAESLSEQMHLATPDGQILTGFFAWRYLLSRLPLSFLPATLLYLPPANLLGPTVYRWFASKPSPPCVIADPLHDETAPWQQTLRNTTAPQPINDGPRFH
;
A
#
# COMPACT_ATOMS: atom_id res chain seq x y z
N MET A 1 -5.60 70.98 -49.85
CA MET A 1 -6.16 69.63 -50.03
C MET A 1 -6.34 69.03 -48.65
N SER A 2 -7.61 68.74 -48.32
CA SER A 2 -8.19 67.96 -47.20
C SER A 2 -7.27 66.86 -46.61
N ASN A 3 -7.36 66.43 -45.35
CA ASN A 3 -8.43 66.51 -44.34
C ASN A 3 -7.84 66.21 -42.95
N ASP A 4 -8.47 66.78 -41.92
CA ASP A 4 -8.29 66.48 -40.50
C ASP A 4 -8.54 65.01 -40.13
N TYR A 5 -7.82 64.51 -39.11
CA TYR A 5 -8.41 63.72 -38.02
C TYR A 5 -7.50 63.77 -36.77
N ALA A 6 -7.95 64.47 -35.74
CA ALA A 6 -7.43 64.43 -34.39
C ALA A 6 -8.11 63.30 -33.58
N ILE A 7 -7.35 62.55 -32.77
CA ILE A 7 -7.87 61.64 -31.74
C ILE A 7 -7.11 61.93 -30.41
N PRO A 8 -7.79 61.98 -29.25
CA PRO A 8 -7.35 62.74 -28.08
C PRO A 8 -6.48 61.96 -27.08
N GLN A 9 -5.62 62.70 -26.38
CA GLN A 9 -4.80 62.24 -25.25
C GLN A 9 -5.67 61.83 -24.05
N LYS A 10 -5.40 60.65 -23.48
CA LYS A 10 -5.94 60.21 -22.19
C LYS A 10 -5.05 60.72 -21.03
N PRO A 11 -5.63 61.10 -19.89
CA PRO A 11 -4.90 61.77 -18.81
C PRO A 11 -4.05 60.80 -17.97
N ALA A 12 -2.91 61.30 -17.51
CA ALA A 12 -2.05 60.66 -16.54
C ALA A 12 -2.80 60.42 -15.22
N SER A 13 -2.74 59.20 -14.69
CA SER A 13 -3.13 58.89 -13.31
C SER A 13 -1.90 58.55 -12.49
N HIS A 14 -1.79 59.25 -11.37
CA HIS A 14 -0.70 59.21 -10.40
C HIS A 14 -0.45 57.81 -9.83
N ILE A 15 0.79 57.33 -9.92
CA ILE A 15 1.29 56.24 -9.09
C ILE A 15 1.94 56.87 -7.85
N PRO A 16 1.43 56.66 -6.63
CA PRO A 16 2.14 57.08 -5.44
C PRO A 16 3.40 56.22 -5.26
N ARG A 17 4.56 56.87 -5.28
CA ARG A 17 5.85 56.30 -4.86
C ARG A 17 5.81 56.07 -3.35
N ASN A 18 5.38 54.89 -2.91
CA ASN A 18 5.75 54.30 -1.62
C ASN A 18 5.27 52.84 -1.57
N ALA A 19 6.06 51.95 -2.17
CA ALA A 19 5.99 50.52 -1.88
C ALA A 19 7.38 50.09 -1.41
N SER A 20 7.52 49.90 -0.10
CA SER A 20 8.69 49.26 0.50
C SER A 20 8.91 47.89 -0.15
N PRO A 21 10.16 47.45 -0.39
CA PRO A 21 10.41 46.15 -0.98
C PRO A 21 9.92 45.06 -0.02
N LEU A 22 8.96 44.25 -0.47
CA LEU A 22 8.46 43.09 0.26
C LEU A 22 9.63 42.15 0.59
N HIS A 23 9.80 41.87 1.89
CA HIS A 23 10.74 40.89 2.40
C HIS A 23 10.58 39.53 1.68
N PRO A 24 11.68 38.81 1.35
CA PRO A 24 11.64 37.56 0.60
C PRO A 24 10.91 36.39 1.29
N ARG A 25 10.43 36.56 2.53
CA ARG A 25 9.61 35.56 3.23
C ARG A 25 8.16 35.47 2.77
N ASN A 26 7.63 36.48 2.07
CA ASN A 26 6.21 36.49 1.66
C ASN A 26 5.97 35.98 0.23
N ALA A 27 6.99 35.87 -0.61
CA ALA A 27 6.86 35.33 -1.97
C ALA A 27 6.47 33.83 -1.98
N SER A 28 6.83 33.06 -0.95
CA SER A 28 6.48 31.65 -0.80
C SER A 28 5.06 31.38 -0.27
N LEU A 29 4.34 32.43 0.15
CA LEU A 29 2.95 32.35 0.63
C LEU A 29 1.95 32.73 -0.46
N VAL A 30 2.29 33.72 -1.31
CA VAL A 30 1.39 34.18 -2.38
C VAL A 30 1.29 33.17 -3.53
N ASN A 31 2.36 32.43 -3.86
CA ASN A 31 2.30 31.34 -4.86
C ASN A 31 1.52 30.09 -4.39
N ARG A 32 1.03 30.06 -3.15
CA ARG A 32 0.23 28.94 -2.62
C ARG A 32 -1.29 29.12 -2.80
N LEU A 33 -1.74 30.28 -3.29
CA LEU A 33 -3.15 30.67 -3.25
C LEU A 33 -3.86 30.78 -4.61
N LEU A 34 -3.22 30.39 -5.71
CA LEU A 34 -3.90 30.22 -6.99
C LEU A 34 -3.63 28.80 -7.53
N PRO A 35 -4.60 27.87 -7.48
CA PRO A 35 -4.44 26.60 -8.17
C PRO A 35 -4.38 26.89 -9.67
N SER A 36 -3.20 26.79 -10.28
CA SER A 36 -3.13 26.72 -11.74
C SER A 36 -3.83 25.42 -12.15
N THR A 37 -5.03 25.54 -12.71
CA THR A 37 -5.86 24.39 -13.14
C THR A 37 -5.35 23.74 -14.43
N GLY A 38 -4.16 24.13 -14.89
CA GLY A 38 -3.54 23.61 -16.11
C GLY A 38 -3.16 22.13 -16.01
N TRP A 39 -3.18 21.46 -17.17
CA TRP A 39 -2.78 20.06 -17.31
C TRP A 39 -1.38 19.78 -16.75
N SER A 40 -0.42 20.69 -16.97
CA SER A 40 0.96 20.57 -16.46
C SER A 40 1.03 20.55 -14.94
N HIS A 41 0.22 21.36 -14.25
CA HIS A 41 0.16 21.35 -12.79
C HIS A 41 -0.42 20.04 -12.26
N ARG A 42 -1.52 19.55 -12.84
CA ARG A 42 -2.13 18.26 -12.48
C ARG A 42 -1.17 17.08 -12.74
N TRP A 43 -0.44 17.14 -13.86
CA TRP A 43 0.59 16.15 -14.20
C TRP A 43 1.72 16.14 -13.16
N ASN A 44 2.27 17.32 -12.85
CA ASN A 44 3.33 17.45 -11.85
C ASN A 44 2.86 17.01 -10.46
N GLN A 45 1.65 17.39 -10.06
CA GLN A 45 1.06 16.96 -8.80
C GLN A 45 0.83 15.44 -8.77
N PHE A 46 0.44 14.82 -9.88
CA PHE A 46 0.24 13.37 -9.93
C PHE A 46 1.56 12.60 -9.73
N TRP A 47 2.63 13.01 -10.41
CA TRP A 47 3.91 12.31 -10.41
C TRP A 47 4.83 12.68 -9.26
N PHE A 48 4.88 13.96 -8.88
CA PHE A 48 5.92 14.49 -8.00
C PHE A 48 5.42 15.01 -6.66
N ALA A 49 4.11 14.93 -6.37
CA ALA A 49 3.60 15.31 -5.06
C ALA A 49 4.33 14.56 -3.94
N GLU A 50 4.58 15.29 -2.86
CA GLU A 50 5.20 14.76 -1.66
C GLU A 50 4.27 13.77 -0.95
N ILE A 51 4.84 12.65 -0.51
CA ILE A 51 4.14 11.58 0.20
C ILE A 51 4.91 11.16 1.45
N SER A 52 4.25 10.44 2.34
CA SER A 52 4.89 9.76 3.48
C SER A 52 5.75 8.57 3.01
N ALA A 53 6.88 8.33 3.70
CA ALA A 53 7.77 7.22 3.40
C ALA A 53 7.30 5.86 3.99
N GLN A 54 6.21 5.85 4.77
CA GLN A 54 5.71 4.65 5.46
C GLN A 54 5.49 3.45 4.55
N ARG A 55 4.90 3.66 3.35
CA ARG A 55 4.62 2.57 2.41
C ARG A 55 5.89 1.89 1.92
N PHE A 56 6.98 2.64 1.75
CA PHE A 56 8.28 2.08 1.38
C PHE A 56 8.89 1.26 2.53
N GLY A 57 8.68 1.67 3.78
CA GLY A 57 9.08 0.90 4.95
C GLY A 57 8.36 -0.45 5.05
N LEU A 58 7.04 -0.47 4.85
CA LEU A 58 6.26 -1.70 4.80
C LEU A 58 6.65 -2.57 3.60
N LEU A 59 6.79 -1.98 2.41
CA LEU A 59 7.22 -2.69 1.21
C LEU A 59 8.60 -3.34 1.41
N ARG A 60 9.55 -2.63 2.05
CA ARG A 60 10.87 -3.17 2.40
C ARG A 60 10.76 -4.42 3.26
N ILE A 61 9.93 -4.41 4.32
CA ILE A 61 9.75 -5.57 5.20
C ILE A 61 9.23 -6.76 4.40
N TRP A 62 8.12 -6.58 3.69
CA TRP A 62 7.47 -7.68 2.96
C TRP A 62 8.31 -8.21 1.81
N LEU A 63 8.99 -7.33 1.05
CA LEU A 63 9.89 -7.76 -0.01
C LEU A 63 11.15 -8.45 0.56
N GLY A 64 11.68 -7.96 1.69
CA GLY A 64 12.78 -8.60 2.40
C GLY A 64 12.41 -10.01 2.85
N VAL A 65 11.20 -10.21 3.41
CA VAL A 65 10.67 -11.54 3.75
C VAL A 65 10.56 -12.40 2.50
N CYS A 66 10.00 -11.90 1.40
CA CYS A 66 9.93 -12.64 0.13
C CYS A 66 11.34 -13.07 -0.35
N LEU A 67 12.35 -12.22 -0.18
CA LEU A 67 13.72 -12.53 -0.56
C LEU A 67 14.35 -13.58 0.37
N VAL A 68 14.06 -13.55 1.67
CA VAL A 68 14.44 -14.62 2.61
C VAL A 68 13.81 -15.95 2.18
N LEU A 69 12.50 -15.94 1.90
CA LEU A 69 11.78 -17.11 1.39
C LEU A 69 12.42 -17.67 0.11
N LYS A 70 12.82 -16.80 -0.82
CA LYS A 70 13.58 -17.21 -2.02
C LYS A 70 14.90 -17.88 -1.64
N CYS A 71 15.65 -17.32 -0.70
CA CYS A 71 16.99 -17.82 -0.36
C CYS A 71 16.96 -19.17 0.36
N ILE A 72 15.84 -19.52 0.99
CA ILE A 72 15.62 -20.83 1.61
C ILE A 72 14.82 -21.79 0.71
N SER A 73 14.65 -21.45 -0.57
CA SER A 73 13.88 -22.20 -1.58
C SER A 73 12.45 -22.55 -1.16
N PHE A 74 11.77 -21.61 -0.53
CA PHE A 74 10.34 -21.73 -0.25
C PHE A 74 9.53 -21.63 -1.55
N ASP A 75 8.66 -22.62 -1.79
CA ASP A 75 7.87 -22.77 -3.03
C ASP A 75 6.37 -22.96 -2.76
N GLY A 76 5.83 -22.20 -1.80
CA GLY A 76 4.39 -22.02 -1.60
C GLY A 76 3.82 -22.57 -0.29
N LEU A 77 2.63 -22.11 0.09
CA LEU A 77 1.97 -22.49 1.37
C LEU A 77 1.65 -23.98 1.44
N PHE A 78 1.35 -24.63 0.32
CA PHE A 78 1.01 -26.06 0.32
C PHE A 78 2.18 -26.97 0.73
N GLN A 79 3.43 -26.50 0.62
CA GLN A 79 4.60 -27.26 1.09
C GLN A 79 4.77 -27.24 2.61
N LEU A 80 4.24 -26.21 3.30
CA LEU A 80 4.22 -26.18 4.78
C LEU A 80 3.38 -27.32 5.35
N ALA A 81 2.28 -27.69 4.67
CA ALA A 81 1.42 -28.80 5.07
C ALA A 81 2.09 -30.17 4.86
N GLY A 82 3.03 -30.28 3.92
CA GLY A 82 3.80 -31.50 3.66
C GLY A 82 4.99 -31.73 4.61
N GLY A 83 5.27 -30.79 5.53
CA GLY A 83 6.40 -30.89 6.48
C GLY A 83 7.79 -30.74 5.85
N THR A 84 7.89 -30.49 4.55
CA THR A 84 9.15 -30.39 3.81
C THR A 84 9.57 -28.93 3.66
N LEU A 85 9.97 -28.29 4.76
CA LEU A 85 10.82 -27.11 4.63
C LEU A 85 12.25 -27.59 4.37
N SER A 86 12.55 -27.98 3.14
CA SER A 86 13.90 -28.38 2.77
C SER A 86 14.73 -27.12 2.56
N ILE A 87 15.79 -26.94 3.37
CA ILE A 87 16.92 -26.13 2.93
C ILE A 87 17.40 -26.81 1.63
N PRO A 88 17.42 -26.09 0.50
CA PRO A 88 17.72 -26.69 -0.80
C PRO A 88 19.01 -27.50 -0.73
N ASN A 89 18.99 -28.73 -1.25
CA ASN A 89 20.20 -29.50 -1.44
C ASN A 89 21.05 -28.76 -2.49
N ARG A 90 22.07 -28.03 -2.04
CA ARG A 90 23.01 -27.30 -2.90
C ARG A 90 24.03 -28.26 -3.52
N SER A 91 23.57 -29.43 -3.98
CA SER A 91 24.45 -30.46 -4.54
C SER A 91 25.08 -29.92 -5.82
N MET A 92 26.41 -29.86 -5.80
CA MET A 92 27.26 -29.08 -6.67
C MET A 92 27.29 -29.52 -8.15
N TRP A 93 26.51 -30.52 -8.58
CA TRP A 93 26.62 -31.13 -9.91
C TRP A 93 25.86 -30.37 -11.01
N GLU A 94 24.66 -29.85 -10.73
CA GLU A 94 23.87 -29.07 -11.71
C GLU A 94 24.50 -27.70 -12.01
N VAL A 95 25.17 -27.11 -11.01
CA VAL A 95 25.84 -25.81 -11.13
C VAL A 95 27.09 -25.90 -11.99
N THR A 96 27.93 -26.94 -11.82
CA THR A 96 29.14 -27.10 -12.64
C THR A 96 28.80 -27.27 -14.13
N TYR A 97 27.76 -28.04 -14.45
CA TYR A 97 27.29 -28.19 -15.84
C TYR A 97 26.75 -26.88 -16.44
N LEU A 98 26.03 -26.08 -15.64
CA LEU A 98 25.51 -24.77 -16.07
C LEU A 98 26.62 -23.72 -16.25
N LEU A 99 27.68 -23.76 -15.44
CA LEU A 99 28.81 -22.84 -15.54
C LEU A 99 29.76 -23.17 -16.70
N ASP A 100 29.94 -24.47 -17.02
CA ASP A 100 30.83 -24.91 -18.10
C ASP A 100 30.22 -24.72 -19.50
N SER A 101 28.90 -24.49 -19.60
CA SER A 101 28.15 -24.52 -20.87
C SER A 101 27.69 -23.16 -21.41
N TRP A 102 28.10 -22.02 -20.81
CA TRP A 102 27.53 -20.71 -21.18
C TRP A 102 28.52 -19.55 -21.25
N GLN A 103 28.42 -18.80 -22.36
CA GLN A 103 28.85 -17.42 -22.49
C GLN A 103 27.73 -16.67 -23.22
N MET A 104 26.97 -15.81 -22.51
CA MET A 104 25.99 -14.96 -23.19
C MET A 104 26.77 -13.91 -23.98
N PRO A 105 26.48 -13.75 -25.29
CA PRO A 105 27.07 -12.64 -26.03
C PRO A 105 26.78 -11.34 -25.27
N PHE A 106 27.81 -10.51 -25.11
CA PHE A 106 27.83 -9.22 -24.38
C PHE A 106 28.12 -9.25 -22.86
N PHE A 107 28.17 -10.42 -22.20
CA PHE A 107 28.48 -10.52 -20.76
C PHE A 107 29.76 -11.32 -20.45
N ASP A 108 30.59 -11.56 -21.45
CA ASP A 108 31.87 -12.30 -21.30
C ASP A 108 32.85 -11.63 -20.32
N TRP A 109 32.64 -10.35 -20.00
CA TRP A 109 33.40 -9.58 -19.01
C TRP A 109 32.97 -9.84 -17.55
N LEU A 110 31.83 -10.51 -17.33
CA LEU A 110 31.32 -10.77 -15.99
C LEU A 110 32.08 -11.96 -15.38
N PRO A 111 32.79 -11.79 -14.26
CA PRO A 111 33.55 -12.88 -13.67
C PRO A 111 32.60 -13.96 -13.14
N VAL A 112 32.81 -15.19 -13.58
CA VAL A 112 32.07 -16.36 -13.14
C VAL A 112 32.75 -16.94 -11.89
N PRO A 113 32.08 -16.98 -10.73
CA PRO A 113 32.65 -17.55 -9.52
C PRO A 113 32.60 -19.08 -9.59
N ASP A 114 33.54 -19.74 -8.92
CA ASP A 114 33.40 -21.18 -8.68
C ASP A 114 32.20 -21.48 -7.77
N ALA A 115 31.83 -22.76 -7.66
CA ALA A 115 30.69 -23.21 -6.88
C ALA A 115 30.78 -22.80 -5.39
N PHE A 116 32.00 -22.76 -4.83
CA PHE A 116 32.21 -22.34 -3.44
C PHE A 116 31.86 -20.86 -3.26
N TRP A 117 32.40 -19.98 -4.11
CA TRP A 117 32.12 -18.54 -4.05
C TRP A 117 30.67 -18.22 -4.39
N LEU A 118 30.06 -18.95 -5.33
CA LEU A 118 28.63 -18.81 -5.63
C LEU A 118 27.79 -19.09 -4.37
N ALA A 119 28.05 -20.20 -3.66
CA ALA A 119 27.33 -20.53 -2.44
C ALA A 119 27.52 -19.46 -1.34
N ARG A 120 28.72 -18.88 -1.23
CA ARG A 120 28.99 -17.78 -0.28
C ARG A 120 28.25 -16.50 -0.64
N LEU A 121 28.11 -16.18 -1.92
CA LEU A 121 27.33 -15.03 -2.38
C LEU A 121 25.84 -15.21 -2.10
N GLU A 122 25.30 -16.42 -2.21
CA GLU A 122 23.92 -16.73 -1.81
C GLU A 122 23.71 -16.64 -0.29
N ASP A 123 24.66 -17.12 0.51
CA ASP A 123 24.64 -16.96 1.98
C ASP A 123 24.65 -15.48 2.37
N LEU A 124 25.48 -14.67 1.69
CA LEU A 124 25.53 -13.23 1.88
C LEU A 124 24.21 -12.55 1.49
N LEU A 125 23.58 -12.99 0.39
CA LEU A 125 22.27 -12.50 -0.02
C LEU A 125 21.20 -12.78 1.04
N LEU A 126 21.21 -13.96 1.67
CA LEU A 126 20.29 -14.29 2.76
C LEU A 126 20.50 -13.34 3.96
N ILE A 127 21.75 -13.09 4.35
CA ILE A 127 22.07 -12.16 5.44
C ILE A 127 21.55 -10.76 5.10
N PHE A 128 21.81 -10.28 3.89
CA PHE A 128 21.34 -8.98 3.43
C PHE A 128 19.81 -8.92 3.33
N ALA A 129 19.13 -10.00 2.95
CA ALA A 129 17.67 -10.07 2.96
C ALA A 129 17.08 -9.95 4.38
N ILE A 130 17.72 -10.57 5.38
CA ILE A 130 17.33 -10.44 6.79
C ILE A 130 17.57 -9.00 7.28
N LEU A 131 18.75 -8.44 7.02
CA LEU A 131 19.09 -7.06 7.39
C LEU A 131 18.16 -6.04 6.72
N LEU A 132 17.81 -6.29 5.45
CA LEU A 132 16.85 -5.48 4.70
C LEU A 132 15.46 -5.60 5.30
N THR A 133 15.03 -6.78 5.77
CA THR A 133 13.74 -7.01 6.44
C THR A 133 13.64 -6.27 7.77
N VAL A 134 14.68 -6.28 8.61
CA VAL A 134 14.66 -5.57 9.91
C VAL A 134 15.00 -4.09 9.77
N GLY A 135 15.66 -3.69 8.68
CA GLY A 135 15.98 -2.30 8.36
C GLY A 135 17.15 -1.78 9.17
N LEU A 136 18.26 -2.51 9.16
CA LEU A 136 19.53 -2.08 9.74
C LEU A 136 20.48 -1.63 8.62
N ALA A 137 21.11 -0.47 8.77
CA ALA A 137 21.96 0.14 7.74
C ALA A 137 21.28 0.19 6.36
N THR A 138 19.97 0.48 6.36
CA THR A 138 19.02 0.22 5.27
C THR A 138 19.47 0.77 3.93
N ARG A 139 20.07 1.97 3.90
CA ARG A 139 20.51 2.56 2.62
C ARG A 139 21.65 1.77 1.98
N LEU A 140 22.62 1.35 2.78
CA LEU A 140 23.75 0.54 2.33
C LEU A 140 23.29 -0.89 1.99
N VAL A 141 22.50 -1.49 2.88
CA VAL A 141 21.98 -2.85 2.70
C VAL A 141 21.08 -2.93 1.48
N ALA A 142 20.17 -1.98 1.24
CA ALA A 142 19.31 -2.02 0.06
C ALA A 142 20.10 -1.92 -1.24
N LEU A 143 21.13 -1.04 -1.31
CA LEU A 143 21.98 -0.89 -2.48
C LEU A 143 22.83 -2.15 -2.74
N THR A 144 23.46 -2.68 -1.70
CA THR A 144 24.29 -3.90 -1.79
C THR A 144 23.45 -5.13 -2.09
N THR A 145 22.23 -5.24 -1.54
CA THR A 145 21.26 -6.30 -1.88
C THR A 145 20.86 -6.21 -3.36
N ALA A 146 20.51 -5.02 -3.86
CA ALA A 146 20.14 -4.83 -5.25
C ALA A 146 21.29 -5.20 -6.20
N ALA A 147 22.51 -4.75 -5.89
CA ALA A 147 23.70 -5.06 -6.68
C ALA A 147 24.04 -6.56 -6.67
N LEU A 148 24.08 -7.18 -5.49
CA LEU A 148 24.35 -8.62 -5.34
C LEU A 148 23.28 -9.46 -6.03
N PHE A 149 22.01 -9.12 -5.87
CA PHE A 149 20.92 -9.81 -6.56
C PHE A 149 21.00 -9.64 -8.07
N SER A 150 21.32 -8.43 -8.58
CA SER A 150 21.55 -8.21 -10.00
C SER A 150 22.70 -9.07 -10.53
N TYR A 151 23.82 -9.13 -9.81
CA TYR A 151 24.95 -10.00 -10.18
C TYR A 151 24.51 -11.47 -10.30
N LEU A 152 23.84 -12.00 -9.27
CA LEU A 152 23.35 -13.39 -9.27
C LEU A 152 22.30 -13.66 -10.36
N PHE A 153 21.43 -12.69 -10.63
CA PHE A 153 20.42 -12.78 -11.69
C PHE A 153 21.06 -12.84 -13.08
N PHE A 154 22.06 -11.99 -13.36
CA PHE A 154 22.77 -11.99 -14.63
C PHE A 154 23.76 -13.15 -14.77
N LEU A 155 24.21 -13.75 -13.66
CA LEU A 155 24.98 -14.99 -13.69
C LEU A 155 24.09 -16.19 -14.07
N SER A 156 22.85 -16.23 -13.58
CA SER A 156 21.91 -17.37 -13.72
C SER A 156 20.97 -17.24 -14.93
N GLN A 157 21.51 -16.86 -16.10
CA GLN A 157 20.68 -16.53 -17.28
C GLN A 157 19.94 -17.72 -17.93
N TRP A 158 20.37 -18.95 -17.66
CA TRP A 158 19.62 -20.16 -18.03
C TRP A 158 18.36 -20.36 -17.18
N ASN A 159 18.29 -19.71 -16.03
CA ASN A 159 17.19 -19.84 -15.07
C ASN A 159 16.37 -18.55 -14.98
N PHE A 160 16.22 -17.82 -16.10
CA PHE A 160 15.41 -16.61 -16.14
C PHE A 160 13.96 -16.94 -15.78
N HIS A 161 13.49 -16.34 -14.69
CA HIS A 161 12.11 -16.35 -14.29
C HIS A 161 11.62 -14.92 -14.09
N HIS A 162 10.42 -14.61 -14.59
CA HIS A 162 9.84 -13.27 -14.49
C HIS A 162 9.75 -12.75 -13.04
N HIS A 163 9.56 -13.64 -12.07
CA HIS A 163 9.52 -13.27 -10.65
C HIS A 163 10.90 -12.90 -10.08
N LEU A 164 12.00 -13.36 -10.67
CA LEU A 164 13.35 -12.91 -10.30
C LEU A 164 13.64 -11.53 -10.91
N PHE A 165 13.20 -11.30 -12.14
CA PHE A 165 13.29 -9.97 -12.75
C PHE A 165 12.48 -8.92 -11.97
N LEU A 166 11.32 -9.30 -11.43
CA LEU A 166 10.53 -8.44 -10.55
C LEU A 166 11.32 -7.99 -9.30
N PHE A 167 11.99 -8.91 -8.61
CA PHE A 167 12.89 -8.56 -7.50
C PHE A 167 13.93 -7.53 -7.91
N LEU A 168 14.60 -7.74 -9.05
CA LEU A 168 15.62 -6.82 -9.56
C LEU A 168 15.07 -5.39 -9.67
N LEU A 169 13.93 -5.21 -10.33
CA LEU A 169 13.32 -3.89 -10.52
C LEU A 169 12.93 -3.23 -9.18
N VAL A 170 12.29 -3.99 -8.28
CA VAL A 170 11.77 -3.42 -7.02
C VAL A 170 12.90 -3.16 -6.02
N LEU A 171 13.95 -3.98 -5.97
CA LEU A 171 15.11 -3.77 -5.11
C LEU A 171 15.85 -2.49 -5.47
N TRP A 172 16.06 -2.21 -6.77
CA TRP A 172 16.67 -0.95 -7.21
C TRP A 172 15.80 0.26 -6.87
N LEU A 173 14.48 0.16 -7.01
CA LEU A 173 13.56 1.22 -6.58
C LEU A 173 13.59 1.43 -5.07
N LEU A 174 13.61 0.36 -4.28
CA LEU A 174 13.74 0.42 -2.81
C LEU A 174 15.08 1.02 -2.38
N ALA A 175 16.17 0.67 -3.05
CA ALA A 175 17.50 1.23 -2.82
C ALA A 175 17.53 2.74 -3.10
N ALA A 176 16.71 3.24 -4.03
CA ALA A 176 16.62 4.66 -4.38
C ALA A 176 15.79 5.48 -3.37
N VAL A 177 14.84 4.87 -2.64
CA VAL A 177 13.93 5.57 -1.71
C VAL A 177 14.34 5.46 -0.24
N PRO A 178 13.88 6.36 0.65
CA PRO A 178 14.18 6.29 2.07
C PRO A 178 13.33 5.23 2.81
N CYS A 179 13.43 3.97 2.40
CA CYS A 179 12.66 2.85 2.97
C CYS A 179 13.06 2.45 4.40
N GLY A 180 14.11 3.06 4.96
CA GLY A 180 14.55 2.91 6.35
C GLY A 180 14.02 3.97 7.32
N ARG A 181 13.14 4.89 6.90
CA ARG A 181 12.59 5.94 7.81
C ARG A 181 11.48 5.45 8.73
N HIS A 182 10.83 4.33 8.42
CA HIS A 182 9.76 3.76 9.23
C HIS A 182 9.92 2.25 9.36
N PHE A 183 9.44 1.72 10.48
CA PHE A 183 9.38 0.28 10.78
C PHE A 183 10.73 -0.45 10.66
N SER A 184 11.83 0.26 10.96
CA SER A 184 13.22 -0.22 10.81
C SER A 184 14.00 0.00 12.10
N LEU A 185 15.05 -0.79 12.32
CA LEU A 185 16.00 -0.54 13.40
C LEU A 185 16.68 0.83 13.24
N ASP A 186 17.00 1.24 12.01
CA ASP A 186 17.53 2.59 11.73
C ASP A 186 16.59 3.71 12.21
N ALA A 187 15.27 3.53 12.10
CA ALA A 187 14.30 4.52 12.55
C ALA A 187 14.23 4.62 14.08
N LEU A 188 14.54 3.53 14.80
CA LEU A 188 14.64 3.52 16.26
C LEU A 188 15.92 4.24 16.76
N LEU A 189 16.97 4.24 15.94
CA LEU A 189 18.28 4.80 16.28
C LEU A 189 18.48 6.24 15.79
N THR A 190 17.51 6.82 15.09
CA THR A 190 17.61 8.16 14.48
C THR A 190 16.58 9.13 15.05
N ASP A 191 16.83 10.44 14.87
CA ASP A 191 15.90 11.50 15.29
C ASP A 191 14.47 11.25 14.76
N PRO A 192 13.45 11.14 15.64
CA PRO A 192 12.05 10.94 15.26
C PRO A 192 11.53 11.94 14.23
N ARG A 193 12.05 13.18 14.21
CA ARG A 193 11.66 14.21 13.22
C ARG A 193 11.99 13.80 11.79
N ARG A 194 12.92 12.87 11.58
CA ARG A 194 13.25 12.32 10.24
C ARG A 194 12.14 11.44 9.68
N GLN A 195 11.31 10.85 10.54
CA GLN A 195 10.20 9.99 10.13
C GLN A 195 9.11 10.80 9.44
N SER A 196 8.85 12.03 9.90
CA SER A 196 7.84 12.92 9.31
C SER A 196 8.29 13.63 8.03
N ARG A 197 9.53 13.42 7.55
CA ARG A 197 10.03 14.10 6.36
C ARG A 197 9.38 13.55 5.08
N PRO A 198 8.76 14.41 4.24
CA PRO A 198 8.18 13.97 2.99
C PRO A 198 9.22 13.36 2.03
N THR A 199 8.72 12.61 1.06
CA THR A 199 9.51 12.05 -0.05
C THR A 199 8.76 12.17 -1.36
N SER A 200 9.46 12.07 -2.49
CA SER A 200 8.84 12.20 -3.82
C SER A 200 7.84 11.06 -4.07
N GLY A 201 6.69 11.40 -4.66
CA GLY A 201 5.69 10.43 -5.11
C GLY A 201 6.11 9.60 -6.33
N LEU A 202 7.14 10.00 -7.08
CA LEU A 202 7.51 9.36 -8.35
C LEU A 202 7.78 7.84 -8.20
N PRO A 203 8.61 7.37 -7.25
CA PRO A 203 8.86 5.94 -7.09
C PRO A 203 7.61 5.13 -6.76
N LEU A 204 6.67 5.71 -6.00
CA LEU A 204 5.38 5.09 -5.73
C LEU A 204 4.57 4.92 -7.03
N ARG A 205 4.57 5.93 -7.90
CA ARG A 205 3.88 5.87 -9.21
C ARG A 205 4.54 4.87 -10.15
N LEU A 206 5.86 4.78 -10.17
CA LEU A 206 6.59 3.78 -10.96
C LEU A 206 6.25 2.36 -10.50
N LEU A 207 6.19 2.11 -9.19
CA LEU A 207 5.75 0.82 -8.65
C LEU A 207 4.28 0.51 -8.99
N GLN A 208 3.39 1.50 -8.91
CA GLN A 208 2.00 1.34 -9.34
C GLN A 208 1.92 0.99 -10.85
N GLY A 209 2.68 1.69 -11.68
CA GLY A 209 2.78 1.44 -13.11
C GLY A 209 3.33 0.04 -13.41
N LEU A 210 4.36 -0.40 -12.67
CA LEU A 210 4.93 -1.75 -12.77
C LEU A 210 3.89 -2.83 -12.46
N VAL A 211 3.11 -2.69 -11.39
CA VAL A 211 2.05 -3.66 -11.08
C VAL A 211 0.99 -3.69 -12.17
N ILE A 212 0.56 -2.53 -12.66
CA ILE A 212 -0.43 -2.43 -13.74
C ILE A 212 0.11 -3.08 -15.02
N SER A 213 1.37 -2.84 -15.38
CA SER A 213 1.97 -3.40 -16.58
C SER A 213 2.12 -4.92 -16.51
N ILE A 214 2.49 -5.48 -15.35
CA ILE A 214 2.56 -6.94 -15.14
C ILE A 214 1.18 -7.58 -15.37
N TYR A 215 0.12 -7.01 -14.78
CA TYR A 215 -1.24 -7.50 -14.97
C TYR A 215 -1.70 -7.39 -16.41
N LEU A 216 -1.47 -6.24 -17.06
CA LEU A 216 -1.87 -6.02 -18.44
C LEU A 216 -1.13 -6.96 -19.40
N ALA A 217 0.19 -7.13 -19.22
CA ALA A 217 0.98 -8.08 -20.00
C ALA A 217 0.48 -9.51 -19.82
N THR A 218 0.15 -9.90 -18.58
CA THR A 218 -0.43 -11.20 -18.27
C THR A 218 -1.79 -11.38 -18.97
N PHE A 219 -2.67 -10.38 -18.90
CA PHE A 219 -3.97 -10.42 -19.55
C PHE A 219 -3.86 -10.57 -21.07
N VAL A 220 -2.99 -9.77 -21.71
CA VAL A 220 -2.75 -9.85 -23.16
C VAL A 220 -2.17 -11.21 -23.54
N TRP A 221 -1.17 -11.69 -22.81
CA TRP A 221 -0.56 -12.99 -23.08
C TRP A 221 -1.57 -14.15 -22.95
N LYS A 222 -2.51 -14.05 -22.00
CA LYS A 222 -3.59 -15.02 -21.79
C LYS A 222 -4.77 -14.87 -22.77
N SER A 223 -4.78 -13.86 -23.64
CA SER A 223 -5.91 -13.59 -24.54
C SER A 223 -5.80 -14.41 -25.83
N ASN A 224 -5.91 -15.74 -25.70
CA ASN A 224 -5.81 -16.69 -26.82
C ASN A 224 -6.71 -17.92 -26.60
N GLY A 225 -6.82 -18.77 -27.64
CA GLY A 225 -7.69 -19.94 -27.63
C GLY A 225 -7.37 -20.97 -26.54
N VAL A 226 -6.08 -21.17 -26.21
CA VAL A 226 -5.62 -22.17 -25.22
C VAL A 226 -6.09 -21.81 -23.81
N TRP A 227 -6.06 -20.52 -23.46
CA TRP A 227 -6.60 -20.05 -22.19
C TRP A 227 -8.13 -20.07 -22.18
N TRP A 228 -8.77 -19.77 -23.31
CA TRP A 228 -10.22 -19.74 -23.37
C TRP A 228 -10.85 -21.14 -23.29
N SER A 229 -10.22 -22.15 -23.92
CA SER A 229 -10.65 -23.54 -23.89
C SER A 229 -10.39 -24.22 -22.54
N GLY A 230 -9.36 -23.77 -21.80
CA GLY A 230 -8.92 -24.43 -20.56
C GLY A 230 -7.78 -25.43 -20.75
N GLU A 231 -7.36 -25.68 -22.00
CA GLU A 231 -6.24 -26.57 -22.36
C GLU A 231 -4.94 -26.25 -21.60
N ILE A 232 -4.74 -24.98 -21.23
CA ILE A 232 -3.57 -24.59 -20.41
C ILE A 232 -3.48 -25.34 -19.07
N LEU A 233 -4.60 -25.73 -18.46
CA LEU A 233 -4.60 -26.49 -17.21
C LEU A 233 -4.19 -27.94 -17.43
N GLU A 234 -4.50 -28.51 -18.60
CA GLU A 234 -3.99 -29.83 -19.00
C GLU A 234 -2.48 -29.78 -19.22
N ILE A 235 -1.99 -28.73 -19.90
CA ILE A 235 -0.54 -28.50 -20.10
C ILE A 235 0.18 -28.38 -18.76
N LEU A 236 -0.35 -27.56 -17.83
CA LEU A 236 0.25 -27.37 -16.51
C LEU A 236 0.19 -28.63 -15.64
N ARG A 237 -0.84 -29.46 -15.81
CA ARG A 237 -0.94 -30.76 -15.13
C ARG A 237 0.07 -31.75 -15.70
N ALA A 238 0.22 -31.80 -17.02
CA ALA A 238 1.19 -32.65 -17.70
C ALA A 238 2.65 -32.27 -17.38
N SER A 239 2.94 -30.97 -17.16
CA SER A 239 4.26 -30.51 -16.73
C SER A 239 4.54 -30.73 -15.24
N GLY A 240 3.54 -31.18 -14.46
CA GLY A 240 3.62 -31.30 -13.00
C GLY A 240 3.60 -29.96 -12.26
N SER A 241 3.33 -28.85 -12.94
CA SER A 241 3.29 -27.51 -12.34
C SER A 241 1.98 -27.22 -11.62
N LEU A 242 0.87 -27.82 -12.07
CA LEU A 242 -0.45 -27.75 -11.43
C LEU A 242 -0.51 -28.79 -10.29
N ARG A 243 -0.25 -28.33 -9.06
CA ARG A 243 -0.17 -29.18 -7.85
C ARG A 243 -0.60 -28.39 -6.61
N GLY A 244 -1.20 -29.08 -5.64
CA GLY A 244 -1.60 -28.48 -4.37
C GLY A 244 -3.09 -28.64 -4.08
N PRO A 245 -3.55 -28.28 -2.87
CA PRO A 245 -4.88 -28.63 -2.39
C PRO A 245 -6.01 -28.08 -3.25
N LEU A 246 -5.85 -26.90 -3.87
CA LEU A 246 -6.85 -26.35 -4.77
C LEU A 246 -6.83 -27.07 -6.12
N ALA A 247 -5.65 -27.41 -6.63
CA ALA A 247 -5.49 -28.17 -7.88
C ALA A 247 -6.06 -29.59 -7.75
N ASP A 248 -5.83 -30.26 -6.62
CA ASP A 248 -6.19 -31.66 -6.42
C ASP A 248 -7.68 -31.85 -6.09
N ASN A 249 -8.29 -30.88 -5.38
CA ASN A 249 -9.65 -31.03 -4.86
C ASN A 249 -10.68 -30.10 -5.51
N ALA A 250 -10.35 -28.82 -5.69
CA ALA A 250 -11.33 -27.81 -6.11
C ALA A 250 -11.38 -27.64 -7.65
N ALA A 251 -10.22 -27.62 -8.31
CA ALA A 251 -10.14 -27.43 -9.76
C ALA A 251 -10.94 -28.49 -10.56
N PRO A 252 -10.92 -29.80 -10.21
CA PRO A 252 -11.70 -30.80 -10.92
C PRO A 252 -13.22 -30.59 -10.79
N LEU A 253 -13.68 -30.02 -9.67
CA LEU A 253 -15.10 -29.72 -9.43
C LEU A 253 -15.57 -28.46 -10.18
N ILE A 254 -14.69 -27.48 -10.31
CA ILE A 254 -14.97 -26.20 -11.00
C ILE A 254 -14.89 -26.37 -12.52
N GLY A 255 -13.97 -27.22 -12.98
CA GLY A 255 -13.69 -27.48 -14.38
C GLY A 255 -12.64 -26.55 -14.99
N ASP A 256 -11.73 -27.15 -15.77
CA ASP A 256 -10.56 -26.47 -16.37
C ASP A 256 -10.94 -25.20 -17.18
N PRO A 257 -11.98 -25.20 -18.04
CA PRO A 257 -12.36 -24.00 -18.79
C PRO A 257 -12.80 -22.83 -17.90
N LEU A 258 -13.45 -23.10 -16.76
CA LEU A 258 -13.91 -22.05 -15.86
C LEU A 258 -12.75 -21.48 -15.04
N CYS A 259 -11.91 -22.34 -14.45
CA CYS A 259 -10.70 -21.91 -13.75
C CYS A 259 -9.80 -21.03 -14.63
N SER A 260 -9.56 -21.46 -15.88
CA SER A 260 -8.73 -20.71 -16.82
C SER A 260 -9.34 -19.34 -17.18
N ARG A 261 -10.64 -19.29 -17.50
CA ARG A 261 -11.33 -18.02 -17.80
C ARG A 261 -11.41 -17.08 -16.60
N MET A 262 -11.55 -17.60 -15.38
CA MET A 262 -11.48 -16.79 -14.16
C MET A 262 -10.09 -16.16 -14.01
N ALA A 263 -9.02 -16.93 -14.20
CA ALA A 263 -7.65 -16.42 -14.12
C ALA A 263 -7.37 -15.36 -15.20
N TRP A 264 -7.88 -15.54 -16.42
CA TRP A 264 -7.82 -14.53 -17.49
C TRP A 264 -8.62 -13.27 -17.12
N ALA A 265 -9.88 -13.41 -16.69
CA ALA A 265 -10.75 -12.29 -16.36
C ALA A 265 -10.19 -11.46 -15.19
N MET A 266 -9.69 -12.12 -14.14
CA MET A 266 -9.05 -11.45 -13.01
C MET A 266 -7.81 -10.69 -13.43
N ALA A 267 -6.98 -11.24 -14.33
CA ALA A 267 -5.79 -10.54 -14.83
C ALA A 267 -6.13 -9.21 -15.54
N GLY A 268 -7.28 -9.11 -16.20
CA GLY A 268 -7.76 -7.88 -16.85
C GLY A 268 -8.54 -6.94 -15.91
N LEU A 269 -9.40 -7.48 -15.04
CA LEU A 269 -10.26 -6.69 -14.16
C LEU A 269 -9.50 -6.04 -12.99
N ILE A 270 -8.49 -6.73 -12.43
CA ILE A 270 -7.68 -6.22 -11.32
C ILE A 270 -6.97 -4.91 -11.67
N PRO A 271 -6.17 -4.79 -12.75
CA PRO A 271 -5.45 -3.54 -13.06
C PRO A 271 -6.41 -2.38 -13.30
N ILE A 272 -7.53 -2.61 -13.99
CA ILE A 272 -8.58 -1.59 -14.19
C ILE A 272 -9.17 -1.17 -12.83
N GLY A 273 -9.50 -2.13 -11.98
CA GLY A 273 -10.02 -1.89 -10.65
C GLY A 273 -9.05 -1.14 -9.72
N LEU A 274 -7.73 -1.35 -9.86
CA LEU A 274 -6.71 -0.66 -9.07
C LEU A 274 -6.59 0.84 -9.44
N LEU A 275 -6.83 1.20 -10.70
CA LEU A 275 -6.77 2.58 -11.19
C LEU A 275 -7.81 3.48 -10.51
N PHE A 276 -9.04 3.00 -10.33
CA PHE A 276 -10.13 3.79 -9.77
C PHE A 276 -10.25 3.63 -8.26
N ARG A 277 -10.35 4.76 -7.54
CA ARG A 277 -10.40 4.76 -6.06
C ARG A 277 -11.57 3.96 -5.49
N ARG A 278 -12.73 3.95 -6.16
CA ARG A 278 -13.96 3.27 -5.68
C ARG A 278 -13.86 1.75 -5.78
N THR A 279 -13.22 1.23 -6.82
CA THR A 279 -13.12 -0.22 -7.08
C THR A 279 -11.83 -0.83 -6.54
N ARG A 280 -10.85 -0.01 -6.13
CA ARG A 280 -9.54 -0.46 -5.68
C ARG A 280 -9.56 -1.48 -4.55
N GLN A 281 -10.42 -1.30 -3.54
CA GLN A 281 -10.49 -2.26 -2.43
C GLN A 281 -10.97 -3.64 -2.89
N CYS A 282 -11.99 -3.68 -3.75
CA CYS A 282 -12.45 -4.92 -4.37
C CYS A 282 -11.36 -5.53 -5.26
N ALA A 283 -10.64 -4.71 -6.02
CA ALA A 283 -9.53 -5.17 -6.86
C ALA A 283 -8.36 -5.75 -6.05
N LEU A 284 -8.03 -5.13 -4.91
CA LEU A 284 -7.04 -5.65 -3.96
C LEU A 284 -7.50 -6.98 -3.36
N GLY A 285 -8.76 -7.07 -2.92
CA GLY A 285 -9.34 -8.32 -2.40
C GLY A 285 -9.34 -9.44 -3.46
N ALA A 286 -9.79 -9.14 -4.68
CA ALA A 286 -9.76 -10.08 -5.80
C ALA A 286 -8.32 -10.51 -6.14
N GLY A 287 -7.37 -9.58 -6.11
CA GLY A 287 -5.96 -9.87 -6.29
C GLY A 287 -5.36 -10.77 -5.22
N VAL A 288 -5.74 -10.56 -3.95
CA VAL A 288 -5.34 -11.45 -2.85
C VAL A 288 -5.87 -12.86 -3.09
N LEU A 289 -7.15 -12.99 -3.43
CA LEU A 289 -7.76 -14.28 -3.73
C LEU A 289 -7.12 -14.96 -4.96
N LEU A 290 -6.78 -14.19 -6.01
CA LEU A 290 -6.08 -14.70 -7.17
C LEU A 290 -4.72 -15.29 -6.79
N HIS A 291 -3.90 -14.52 -6.07
CA HIS A 291 -2.54 -14.95 -5.70
C HIS A 291 -2.53 -16.10 -4.72
N LEU A 292 -3.49 -16.15 -3.77
CA LEU A 292 -3.69 -17.32 -2.92
C LEU A 292 -4.15 -18.53 -3.74
N GLY A 293 -5.05 -18.33 -4.69
CA GLY A 293 -5.51 -19.40 -5.59
C GLY A 293 -4.35 -19.98 -6.39
N ILE A 294 -3.51 -19.13 -6.99
CA ILE A 294 -2.29 -19.55 -7.70
C ILE A 294 -1.36 -20.29 -6.76
N ASP A 295 -1.04 -19.74 -5.58
CA ASP A 295 -0.11 -20.36 -4.64
C ASP A 295 -0.59 -21.75 -4.15
N LEU A 296 -1.90 -21.96 -4.04
CA LEU A 296 -2.50 -23.24 -3.64
C LEU A 296 -2.75 -24.22 -4.79
N SER A 297 -2.44 -23.86 -6.04
CA SER A 297 -2.69 -24.69 -7.23
C SER A 297 -1.51 -24.82 -8.18
N ILE A 298 -0.55 -23.90 -8.18
CA ILE A 298 0.57 -23.85 -9.12
C ILE A 298 1.86 -23.51 -8.38
N SER A 299 2.93 -24.28 -8.64
CA SER A 299 4.28 -23.93 -8.20
C SER A 299 4.80 -22.71 -8.96
N VAL A 300 4.80 -21.55 -8.32
CA VAL A 300 5.29 -20.29 -8.92
C VAL A 300 6.39 -19.61 -8.07
N GLY A 301 6.99 -20.35 -7.13
CA GLY A 301 7.98 -19.83 -6.20
C GLY A 301 7.44 -18.66 -5.38
N THR A 302 8.19 -17.55 -5.35
CA THR A 302 7.84 -16.38 -4.52
C THR A 302 6.94 -15.35 -5.21
N PHE A 303 6.50 -15.59 -6.45
CA PHE A 303 5.80 -14.59 -7.26
C PHE A 303 4.53 -14.04 -6.59
N SER A 304 3.67 -14.93 -6.08
CA SER A 304 2.43 -14.53 -5.42
C SER A 304 2.68 -13.58 -4.26
N TYR A 305 3.68 -13.88 -3.41
CA TYR A 305 4.04 -13.05 -2.26
C TYR A 305 4.63 -11.70 -2.67
N GLN A 306 5.44 -11.66 -3.75
CA GLN A 306 5.96 -10.40 -4.29
C GLN A 306 4.82 -9.49 -4.78
N MET A 307 3.84 -10.06 -5.50
CA MET A 307 2.68 -9.29 -5.96
C MET A 307 1.81 -8.78 -4.79
N LEU A 308 1.60 -9.60 -3.77
CA LEU A 308 0.92 -9.20 -2.53
C LEU A 308 1.68 -8.09 -1.79
N ALA A 309 3.01 -8.15 -1.72
CA ALA A 309 3.82 -7.08 -1.15
C ALA A 309 3.66 -5.78 -1.94
N LEU A 310 3.66 -5.85 -3.27
CA LEU A 310 3.49 -4.67 -4.13
C LEU A 310 2.12 -4.01 -4.00
N TYR A 311 1.08 -4.72 -3.56
CA TYR A 311 -0.22 -4.10 -3.28
C TYR A 311 -0.19 -3.00 -2.22
N ILE A 312 0.83 -2.98 -1.36
CA ILE A 312 1.08 -1.90 -0.39
C ILE A 312 1.15 -0.53 -1.08
N VAL A 313 1.61 -0.45 -2.33
CA VAL A 313 1.72 0.83 -3.05
C VAL A 313 0.35 1.41 -3.46
N PHE A 314 -0.69 0.59 -3.53
CA PHE A 314 -2.07 1.01 -3.82
C PHE A 314 -2.85 1.36 -2.55
N ILE A 315 -2.38 0.90 -1.40
CA ILE A 315 -2.90 1.27 -0.09
C ILE A 315 -2.60 2.76 0.12
N HIS A 316 -3.62 3.63 0.03
CA HIS A 316 -3.44 5.05 0.31
C HIS A 316 -3.14 5.25 1.80
N SER A 317 -2.00 5.86 2.12
CA SER A 317 -1.65 6.35 3.45
C SER A 317 -2.21 7.75 3.72
N ASP A 318 -2.67 8.48 2.70
CA ASP A 318 -2.73 9.93 2.84
C ASP A 318 -4.15 10.52 2.78
N CYS A 319 -4.34 11.49 3.68
CA CYS A 319 -5.27 12.62 3.66
C CYS A 319 -6.68 12.35 4.20
N GLY A 320 -6.77 12.51 5.52
CA GLY A 320 -7.95 12.44 6.35
C GLY A 320 -7.76 11.31 7.34
N ALA A 321 -7.16 11.59 8.49
CA ALA A 321 -7.13 10.59 9.54
C ALA A 321 -8.58 10.27 9.89
N THR A 322 -8.96 9.00 9.85
CA THR A 322 -10.24 8.62 10.43
C THR A 322 -10.16 8.98 11.91
N VAL A 323 -10.91 10.00 12.31
CA VAL A 323 -10.84 10.52 13.67
C VAL A 323 -11.79 9.71 14.51
N VAL A 324 -11.27 8.96 15.46
CA VAL A 324 -12.05 8.21 16.42
C VAL A 324 -12.16 9.06 17.68
N LEU A 325 -13.37 9.51 17.96
CA LEU A 325 -13.72 10.17 19.22
C LEU A 325 -14.03 9.06 20.23
N TYR A 326 -13.31 9.06 21.35
CA TYR A 326 -13.45 8.02 22.35
C TYR A 326 -13.42 8.62 23.76
N ASP A 327 -14.00 7.88 24.71
CA ASP A 327 -13.98 8.21 26.13
C ASP A 327 -12.64 7.74 26.73
N GLY A 328 -11.77 8.68 27.09
CA GLY A 328 -10.48 8.41 27.72
C GLY A 328 -10.55 7.87 29.15
N VAL A 329 -11.71 7.97 29.80
CA VAL A 329 -11.95 7.49 31.17
C VAL A 329 -12.54 6.08 31.16
N CYS A 330 -13.15 5.64 30.05
CA CYS A 330 -13.74 4.30 29.94
C CYS A 330 -12.70 3.21 29.65
N SER A 331 -12.55 2.24 30.57
CA SER A 331 -11.63 1.09 30.43
C SER A 331 -11.83 0.23 29.17
N ARG A 332 -13.07 0.11 28.68
CA ARG A 332 -13.35 -0.59 27.41
C ARG A 332 -12.86 0.21 26.21
N CYS A 333 -13.16 1.50 26.15
CA CYS A 333 -12.72 2.39 25.08
C CYS A 333 -11.18 2.44 25.00
N ALA A 334 -10.55 2.56 26.17
CA ALA A 334 -9.11 2.41 26.38
C ALA A 334 -8.52 1.10 25.81
N ARG A 335 -9.08 -0.05 26.20
CA ARG A 335 -8.63 -1.36 25.73
C ARG A 335 -8.83 -1.53 24.22
N SER A 336 -9.98 -1.13 23.72
CA SER A 336 -10.33 -1.12 22.31
C SER A 336 -9.35 -0.28 21.50
N ARG A 337 -9.03 0.94 21.96
CA ARG A 337 -7.99 1.80 21.36
C ARG A 337 -6.65 1.07 21.29
N ARG A 338 -6.18 0.45 22.38
CA ARG A 338 -4.89 -0.27 22.39
C ARG A 338 -4.82 -1.34 21.31
N TRP A 339 -5.84 -2.19 21.20
CA TRP A 339 -5.88 -3.25 20.18
C TRP A 339 -5.96 -2.69 18.77
N VAL A 340 -6.81 -1.70 18.54
CA VAL A 340 -6.96 -1.10 17.23
C VAL A 340 -5.68 -0.36 16.80
N THR A 341 -5.02 0.37 17.69
CA THR A 341 -3.75 1.03 17.40
C THR A 341 -2.66 0.03 17.03
N LEU A 342 -2.63 -1.15 17.67
CA LEU A 342 -1.71 -2.23 17.30
C LEU A 342 -1.99 -2.79 15.89
N LEU A 343 -3.25 -2.77 15.46
CA LEU A 343 -3.69 -3.22 14.14
C LEU A 343 -3.65 -2.11 13.08
N ASP A 344 -3.50 -0.85 13.48
CA ASP A 344 -3.38 0.31 12.58
C ASP A 344 -1.95 0.48 12.06
N TRP A 345 -1.46 -0.55 11.37
CA TRP A 345 -0.14 -0.57 10.75
C TRP A 345 0.05 0.54 9.71
N LEU A 346 -1.05 1.08 9.21
CA LEU A 346 -1.10 2.13 8.21
C LEU A 346 -1.24 3.53 8.84
N GLN A 347 -1.31 3.63 10.17
CA GLN A 347 -1.46 4.87 10.93
C GLN A 347 -2.57 5.77 10.38
N ARG A 348 -3.70 5.15 10.04
CA ARG A 348 -4.86 5.80 9.41
C ARG A 348 -5.83 6.42 10.42
N LEU A 349 -5.68 6.08 11.70
CA LEU A 349 -6.57 6.51 12.75
C LEU A 349 -5.93 7.63 13.57
N SER A 350 -6.74 8.64 13.92
CA SER A 350 -6.38 9.62 14.94
C SER A 350 -7.38 9.50 16.08
N TRP A 351 -6.88 9.36 17.30
CA TRP A 351 -7.71 9.20 18.48
C TRP A 351 -7.82 10.55 19.20
N ILE A 352 -9.05 11.00 19.44
CA ILE A 352 -9.31 12.22 20.22
C ILE A 352 -10.16 11.86 21.43
N ASP A 353 -9.64 12.19 22.61
CA ASP A 353 -10.38 12.10 23.85
C ASP A 353 -11.30 13.31 23.98
N PHE A 354 -12.62 13.08 23.94
CA PHE A 354 -13.58 14.17 23.96
C PHE A 354 -13.75 14.83 25.32
N HIS A 355 -13.31 14.19 26.42
CA HIS A 355 -13.31 14.84 27.74
C HIS A 355 -12.26 15.95 27.86
N ARG A 356 -11.21 15.89 27.04
CA ARG A 356 -10.08 16.83 27.09
C ARG A 356 -10.11 17.85 25.95
N SER A 357 -10.78 17.55 24.84
CA SER A 357 -10.93 18.49 23.72
C SER A 357 -11.85 19.69 24.01
N GLY A 358 -12.63 19.64 25.09
CA GLY A 358 -13.53 20.72 25.51
C GLY A 358 -12.83 21.91 26.17
N GLN A 359 -11.56 21.80 26.54
CA GLN A 359 -10.86 22.88 27.25
C GLN A 359 -10.12 23.86 26.33
N ASP A 360 -9.73 23.49 25.11
CA ASP A 360 -9.16 24.43 24.14
C ASP A 360 -9.08 23.84 22.71
N HIS A 361 -9.61 24.57 21.72
CA HIS A 361 -9.24 24.57 20.29
C HIS A 361 -10.03 23.86 19.16
N PHE A 362 -11.03 22.96 19.34
CA PHE A 362 -11.78 22.42 18.17
C PHE A 362 -13.29 22.16 18.42
N PRO A 363 -14.20 22.75 17.61
CA PRO A 363 -15.62 22.40 17.67
C PRO A 363 -15.81 20.96 17.19
N LEU A 364 -16.19 20.07 18.09
CA LEU A 364 -16.63 18.73 17.72
C LEU A 364 -18.00 18.82 17.04
N PRO A 365 -18.23 18.14 15.91
CA PRO A 365 -19.47 18.22 15.15
C PRO A 365 -20.65 17.45 15.80
N VAL A 366 -20.54 17.10 17.08
CA VAL A 366 -21.45 16.20 17.81
C VAL A 366 -21.68 16.75 19.23
N ALA A 367 -22.92 16.71 19.71
CA ALA A 367 -23.27 17.16 21.06
C ALA A 367 -22.62 16.27 22.15
N ALA A 368 -22.10 16.90 23.21
CA ALA A 368 -21.32 16.24 24.27
C ALA A 368 -22.05 15.05 24.93
N GLU A 369 -23.37 15.14 25.07
CA GLU A 369 -24.22 14.09 25.67
C GLU A 369 -24.13 12.78 24.86
N SER A 370 -24.23 12.87 23.53
CA SER A 370 -24.18 11.70 22.65
C SER A 370 -22.81 11.02 22.58
N LEU A 371 -21.71 11.77 22.83
CA LEU A 371 -20.34 11.22 22.81
C LEU A 371 -20.12 10.17 23.91
N SER A 372 -20.86 10.26 25.02
CA SER A 372 -20.78 9.32 26.15
C SER A 372 -21.52 8.00 25.93
N GLU A 373 -22.50 7.96 25.02
CA GLU A 373 -23.37 6.78 24.81
C GLU A 373 -22.74 5.73 23.88
N GLN A 374 -21.97 6.17 22.88
CA GLN A 374 -21.39 5.29 21.87
C GLN A 374 -20.14 5.89 21.22
N MET A 375 -19.32 5.04 20.62
CA MET A 375 -18.15 5.49 19.86
C MET A 375 -18.57 6.29 18.64
N HIS A 376 -17.89 7.42 18.41
CA HIS A 376 -18.07 8.28 17.24
C HIS A 376 -16.81 8.26 16.38
N LEU A 377 -17.00 8.26 15.07
CA LEU A 377 -15.92 8.20 14.11
C LEU A 377 -16.20 9.17 12.97
N ALA A 378 -15.31 10.13 12.77
CA ALA A 378 -15.33 11.01 11.61
C ALA A 378 -14.47 10.42 10.50
N THR A 379 -15.09 10.22 9.36
CA THR A 379 -14.45 9.69 8.16
C THR A 379 -13.72 10.81 7.40
N PRO A 380 -12.73 10.48 6.55
CA PRO A 380 -12.00 11.44 5.72
C PRO A 380 -12.92 12.30 4.83
N ASP A 381 -14.06 11.73 4.42
CA ASP A 381 -15.10 12.33 3.58
C ASP A 381 -16.09 13.20 4.36
N GLY A 382 -15.90 13.38 5.67
CA GLY A 382 -16.73 14.27 6.49
C GLY A 382 -18.03 13.63 7.00
N GLN A 383 -18.19 12.31 6.87
CA GLN A 383 -19.32 11.60 7.50
C GLN A 383 -18.99 11.21 8.94
N ILE A 384 -19.99 11.31 9.81
CA ILE A 384 -19.90 10.84 11.19
C ILE A 384 -20.62 9.50 11.29
N LEU A 385 -19.88 8.47 11.65
CA LEU A 385 -20.40 7.13 11.92
C LEU A 385 -20.44 6.91 13.43
N THR A 386 -21.43 6.14 13.88
CA THR A 386 -21.64 5.86 15.31
C THR A 386 -21.75 4.37 15.59
N GLY A 387 -21.36 3.99 16.80
CA GLY A 387 -21.55 2.66 17.36
C GLY A 387 -21.08 1.52 16.45
N PHE A 388 -21.98 0.59 16.11
CA PHE A 388 -21.68 -0.56 15.23
C PHE A 388 -21.14 -0.12 13.87
N PHE A 389 -21.71 0.91 13.26
CA PHE A 389 -21.31 1.35 11.93
C PHE A 389 -19.91 1.98 11.93
N ALA A 390 -19.55 2.68 13.02
CA ALA A 390 -18.20 3.18 13.25
C ALA A 390 -17.20 2.02 13.38
N TRP A 391 -17.51 1.00 14.20
CA TRP A 391 -16.66 -0.18 14.36
C TRP A 391 -16.48 -0.96 13.07
N ARG A 392 -17.57 -1.19 12.33
CA ARG A 392 -17.55 -1.87 11.03
C ARG A 392 -16.65 -1.14 10.04
N TYR A 393 -16.78 0.19 9.95
CA TYR A 393 -15.92 1.01 9.09
C TYR A 393 -14.46 0.97 9.53
N LEU A 394 -14.20 1.11 10.83
CA LEU A 394 -12.86 1.11 11.39
C LEU A 394 -12.14 -0.22 11.11
N LEU A 395 -12.78 -1.35 11.41
CA LEU A 395 -12.18 -2.67 11.23
C LEU A 395 -11.94 -3.01 9.75
N SER A 396 -12.77 -2.49 8.84
CA SER A 396 -12.58 -2.69 7.40
C SER A 396 -11.37 -1.92 6.82
N ARG A 397 -10.74 -1.05 7.63
CA ARG A 397 -9.60 -0.21 7.21
C ARG A 397 -8.25 -0.67 7.76
N LEU A 398 -8.26 -1.61 8.70
CA LEU A 398 -7.04 -2.20 9.26
C LEU A 398 -6.64 -3.43 8.43
N PRO A 399 -5.33 -3.64 8.16
CA PRO A 399 -4.87 -4.73 7.30
C PRO A 399 -5.32 -6.13 7.75
N LEU A 400 -5.22 -6.41 9.05
CA LEU A 400 -5.52 -7.74 9.59
C LEU A 400 -7.02 -8.02 9.76
N SER A 401 -7.83 -6.99 10.00
CA SER A 401 -9.28 -7.18 10.20
C SER A 401 -10.11 -6.89 8.94
N PHE A 402 -9.51 -6.46 7.83
CA PHE A 402 -10.24 -6.08 6.62
C PHE A 402 -11.12 -7.22 6.08
N LEU A 403 -10.55 -8.43 5.91
CA LEU A 403 -11.27 -9.59 5.40
C LEU A 403 -12.41 -10.00 6.35
N PRO A 404 -12.18 -10.29 7.65
CA PRO A 404 -13.28 -10.65 8.54
C PRO A 404 -14.29 -9.51 8.73
N ALA A 405 -13.89 -8.24 8.65
CA ALA A 405 -14.81 -7.10 8.72
C ALA A 405 -15.79 -7.05 7.54
N THR A 406 -15.47 -7.64 6.38
CA THR A 406 -16.44 -7.73 5.26
C THR A 406 -17.68 -8.54 5.62
N LEU A 407 -17.57 -9.53 6.52
CA LEU A 407 -18.72 -10.30 7.00
C LEU A 407 -19.72 -9.44 7.77
N LEU A 408 -19.26 -8.34 8.39
CA LEU A 408 -20.13 -7.39 9.09
C LEU A 408 -21.03 -6.57 8.16
N TYR A 409 -20.76 -6.59 6.84
CA TYR A 409 -21.63 -5.98 5.82
C TYR A 409 -22.73 -6.93 5.33
N LEU A 410 -22.64 -8.23 5.63
CA LEU A 410 -23.60 -9.24 5.18
C LEU A 410 -24.72 -9.44 6.22
N PRO A 411 -25.94 -9.88 5.80
CA PRO A 411 -26.95 -10.39 6.72
C PRO A 411 -26.47 -11.71 7.38
N PRO A 412 -26.78 -11.98 8.67
CA PRO A 412 -27.57 -11.18 9.60
C PRO A 412 -26.75 -10.12 10.37
N ALA A 413 -25.43 -10.08 10.22
CA ALA A 413 -24.55 -9.22 11.02
C ALA A 413 -24.87 -7.72 10.86
N ASN A 414 -25.16 -7.26 9.63
CA ASN A 414 -25.53 -5.87 9.38
C ASN A 414 -26.89 -5.49 10.01
N LEU A 415 -27.79 -6.46 10.22
CA LEU A 415 -29.13 -6.25 10.79
C LEU A 415 -29.11 -6.29 12.33
N LEU A 416 -28.42 -7.30 12.89
CA LEU A 416 -28.38 -7.53 14.34
C LEU A 416 -27.27 -6.73 15.04
N GLY A 417 -26.21 -6.37 14.30
CA GLY A 417 -25.04 -5.67 14.81
C GLY A 417 -25.33 -4.42 15.65
N PRO A 418 -26.21 -3.50 15.20
CA PRO A 418 -26.57 -2.32 15.99
C PRO A 418 -27.23 -2.63 17.33
N THR A 419 -28.03 -3.69 17.41
CA THR A 419 -28.71 -4.12 18.63
C THR A 419 -27.73 -4.76 19.60
N VAL A 420 -26.87 -5.67 19.10
CA VAL A 420 -25.82 -6.31 19.88
C VAL A 420 -24.82 -5.28 20.41
N TYR A 421 -24.42 -4.32 19.58
CA TYR A 421 -23.53 -3.24 19.99
C TYR A 421 -24.13 -2.39 21.11
N ARG A 422 -25.41 -1.98 21.00
CA ARG A 422 -26.08 -1.18 22.04
C ARG A 422 -26.16 -1.92 23.38
N TRP A 423 -26.49 -3.21 23.35
CA TRP A 423 -26.45 -4.06 24.54
C TRP A 423 -25.06 -4.17 25.16
N PHE A 424 -24.01 -4.23 24.33
CA PHE A 424 -22.64 -4.24 24.82
C PHE A 424 -22.23 -2.89 25.42
N ALA A 425 -22.57 -1.78 24.75
CA ALA A 425 -22.23 -0.43 25.16
C ALA A 425 -22.92 -0.03 26.48
N SER A 426 -24.17 -0.44 26.70
CA SER A 426 -24.95 -0.12 27.91
C SER A 426 -24.41 -0.74 29.21
N LYS A 427 -23.51 -1.72 29.14
CA LYS A 427 -22.91 -2.30 30.34
C LYS A 427 -21.96 -1.30 31.02
N PRO A 428 -21.91 -1.23 32.36
CA PRO A 428 -20.98 -0.35 33.07
C PRO A 428 -19.52 -0.74 32.79
N SER A 429 -18.61 0.23 32.84
CA SER A 429 -17.16 0.02 32.76
C SER A 429 -16.45 0.73 33.90
N PRO A 430 -15.46 0.09 34.54
CA PRO A 430 -14.65 0.79 35.54
C PRO A 430 -13.83 1.90 34.88
N PRO A 431 -13.59 3.03 35.58
CA PRO A 431 -12.74 4.10 35.08
C PRO A 431 -11.30 3.63 34.93
N CYS A 432 -10.61 4.08 33.89
CA CYS A 432 -9.20 3.79 33.63
C CYS A 432 -8.50 5.07 33.18
N VAL A 433 -7.52 5.53 33.95
CA VAL A 433 -6.73 6.72 33.60
C VAL A 433 -5.55 6.27 32.73
N ILE A 434 -5.50 6.73 31.48
CA ILE A 434 -4.39 6.49 30.56
C ILE A 434 -3.56 7.76 30.39
N ALA A 435 -2.23 7.61 30.34
CA ALA A 435 -1.28 8.69 30.08
C ALA A 435 -1.21 9.06 28.58
N ASP A 436 -0.99 10.35 28.31
CA ASP A 436 -1.15 11.02 27.01
C ASP A 436 -0.23 10.52 25.88
N PRO A 437 -0.71 10.48 24.62
CA PRO A 437 0.14 10.73 23.46
C PRO A 437 0.33 12.25 23.26
N LEU A 438 1.54 12.68 22.92
CA LEU A 438 1.88 14.08 22.64
C LEU A 438 1.01 14.66 21.49
N HIS A 439 0.42 15.83 21.72
CA HIS A 439 -0.30 16.60 20.70
C HIS A 439 0.67 17.19 19.66
N ASP A 440 0.42 16.91 18.38
CA ASP A 440 1.05 17.59 17.24
C ASP A 440 0.02 18.51 16.59
N GLU A 441 0.25 19.83 16.68
CA GLU A 441 -0.64 20.86 16.15
C GLU A 441 -0.69 20.90 14.61
N THR A 442 0.22 20.22 13.92
CA THR A 442 0.27 20.16 12.45
C THR A 442 -0.42 18.92 11.88
N ALA A 443 -1.11 18.15 12.72
CA ALA A 443 -1.57 16.83 12.38
C ALA A 443 -2.79 16.80 11.42
N PRO A 444 -2.83 15.85 10.45
CA PRO A 444 -3.87 15.75 9.41
C PRO A 444 -5.33 15.61 9.89
N TRP A 445 -5.57 15.29 11.17
CA TRP A 445 -6.92 15.11 11.71
C TRP A 445 -7.71 16.43 11.79
N GLN A 446 -7.03 17.58 11.95
CA GLN A 446 -7.70 18.88 12.02
C GLN A 446 -8.48 19.20 10.75
N GLN A 447 -7.92 18.84 9.58
CA GLN A 447 -8.60 19.01 8.31
C GLN A 447 -9.82 18.10 8.18
N THR A 448 -9.77 16.91 8.80
CA THR A 448 -10.90 15.97 8.81
C THR A 448 -12.06 16.51 9.64
N LEU A 449 -11.76 17.06 10.82
CA LEU A 449 -12.77 17.71 11.67
C LEU A 449 -13.36 18.96 10.99
N ARG A 450 -12.54 19.76 10.30
CA ARG A 450 -13.03 20.92 9.53
C ARG A 450 -13.99 20.51 8.43
N ASN A 451 -13.71 19.41 7.72
CA ASN A 451 -14.60 18.87 6.69
C ASN A 451 -15.95 18.41 7.26
N THR A 452 -15.99 17.86 8.48
CA THR A 452 -17.25 17.51 9.15
C THR A 452 -18.06 18.73 9.60
N THR A 453 -17.40 19.85 9.95
CA THR A 453 -18.07 21.07 10.44
C THR A 453 -18.45 22.06 9.35
N ALA A 454 -17.94 21.88 8.13
CA ALA A 454 -18.30 22.75 7.00
C ALA A 454 -19.78 22.52 6.61
N PRO A 455 -20.56 23.58 6.31
CA PRO A 455 -21.92 23.41 5.85
C PRO A 455 -21.93 22.58 4.57
N GLN A 456 -22.66 21.46 4.60
CA GLN A 456 -22.91 20.63 3.41
C GLN A 456 -23.52 21.53 2.33
N PRO A 457 -23.06 21.48 1.07
CA PRO A 457 -23.76 22.18 -0.01
C PRO A 457 -25.19 21.65 -0.03
N ILE A 458 -26.16 22.56 0.12
CA ILE A 458 -27.58 22.25 0.02
C ILE A 458 -27.78 21.63 -1.35
N ASN A 459 -28.03 20.33 -1.36
CA ASN A 459 -28.41 19.61 -2.56
C ASN A 459 -29.89 19.93 -2.76
N ASP A 460 -30.18 21.04 -3.42
CA ASP A 460 -31.52 21.34 -3.91
C ASP A 460 -31.88 20.22 -4.88
N GLY A 461 -32.60 19.22 -4.37
CA GLY A 461 -33.16 18.15 -5.18
C GLY A 461 -34.03 18.74 -6.29
N PRO A 462 -34.17 18.06 -7.44
CA PRO A 462 -35.01 18.54 -8.52
C PRO A 462 -36.43 18.71 -8.00
N ARG A 463 -36.90 19.96 -7.95
CA ARG A 463 -38.33 20.26 -7.78
C ARG A 463 -39.03 19.78 -9.04
N PHE A 464 -39.68 18.63 -8.94
CA PHE A 464 -40.68 18.22 -9.92
C PHE A 464 -41.90 19.13 -9.74
N HIS A 465 -42.16 19.96 -10.74
CA HIS A 465 -43.50 20.42 -11.10
C HIS A 465 -43.93 19.65 -12.34
#